data_AF-A0AAD7D3V4-F1
#
_entry.id   AF-A0AAD7D3V4-F1
#
_cell.length_a   1.000
_cell.length_b   1.000
_cell.length_c   1.000
_cell.angle_alpha   90.00
_cell.angle_beta   90.00
_cell.angle_gamma   90.00
#
_symmetry.space_group_name_H-M   'P 1'
#
loop_
_entity.id
_entity.type
_entity.pdbx_description
1 polymer ?
#
loop_
_entity_poly.entity_id
_entity_poly.type
_entity_poly.pdbx_seq_one_letter_code
_entity_poly.pdbx_strand_id
1 'polypeptide(L)'
;MAQGEAQEVWETDLKPNIIQILTGSEPLTYATYSTVYSTGLNFILKGKGKRKIDNNDNCKYLYAQVEPFFAEYTGSICAAAPSNDSALPAYYDVEWDRFSGGTSIVDRLLDYLNKHYVSRLRAEGKTGLQTIRNVAFNSWKTNVFDALSPRLENTDAGKP
;
A
#
# COMPACT_ATOMS: atom_id res chain seq x y z
N MET A 1 -11.29 -13.82 17.95
CA MET A 1 -9.91 -13.33 18.07
C MET A 1 -10.00 -11.91 18.60
N ALA A 2 -9.26 -11.58 19.65
CA ALA A 2 -9.28 -10.24 20.22
C ALA A 2 -8.70 -9.27 19.19
N GLN A 3 -9.36 -8.12 18.96
CA GLN A 3 -8.90 -7.09 18.02
C GLN A 3 -7.43 -6.68 18.25
N GLY A 4 -6.90 -6.87 19.47
CA GLY A 4 -5.50 -6.62 19.81
C GLY A 4 -4.49 -7.47 19.04
N GLU A 5 -4.74 -8.77 18.80
CA GLU A 5 -3.78 -9.63 18.07
C GLU A 5 -3.68 -9.22 16.59
N ALA A 6 -4.80 -8.81 15.99
CA ALA A 6 -4.85 -8.33 14.62
C ALA A 6 -4.08 -7.02 14.43
N GLN A 7 -4.24 -6.12 15.40
CA GLN A 7 -3.54 -4.85 15.43
C GLN A 7 -2.05 -5.02 15.66
N GLU A 8 -1.66 -5.90 16.59
CA GLU A 8 -0.27 -6.22 16.86
C GLU A 8 0.42 -6.73 15.60
N VAL A 9 -0.11 -7.77 14.94
CA VAL A 9 0.46 -8.31 13.69
C VAL A 9 0.58 -7.25 12.60
N TRP A 10 -0.41 -6.36 12.48
CA TRP A 10 -0.35 -5.27 11.52
C TRP A 10 0.79 -4.29 11.82
N GLU A 11 0.88 -3.81 13.06
CA GLU A 11 1.84 -2.77 13.45
C GLU A 11 3.27 -3.28 13.60
N THR A 12 3.48 -4.52 14.07
CA THR A 12 4.81 -5.06 14.35
C THR A 12 5.42 -5.77 13.16
N ASP A 13 4.61 -6.51 12.41
CA ASP A 13 5.12 -7.40 11.36
C ASP A 13 4.84 -6.86 9.96
N LEU A 14 3.60 -6.46 9.65
CA LEU A 14 3.24 -6.13 8.28
C LEU A 14 3.64 -4.70 7.89
N LYS A 15 3.19 -3.70 8.64
CA LYS A 15 3.40 -2.28 8.33
C LYS A 15 4.90 -1.92 8.19
N PRO A 16 5.81 -2.29 9.11
CA PRO A 16 7.21 -1.90 9.00
C PRO A 16 7.92 -2.54 7.79
N ASN A 17 7.62 -3.81 7.51
CA ASN A 17 8.20 -4.50 6.36
C ASN A 17 7.63 -3.98 5.03
N ILE A 18 6.34 -3.62 4.97
CA ILE A 18 5.76 -2.94 3.80
C ILE A 18 6.44 -1.59 3.58
N ILE A 19 6.68 -0.81 4.64
CA ILE A 19 7.42 0.46 4.54
C ILE A 19 8.84 0.20 4.00
N GLN A 20 9.56 -0.79 4.51
CA GLN A 20 10.90 -1.14 4.00
C GLN A 20 10.88 -1.47 2.50
N ILE A 21 9.87 -2.19 2.04
CA ILE A 21 9.68 -2.51 0.60
C ILE A 21 9.42 -1.24 -0.21
N LEU A 22 8.57 -0.35 0.30
CA LEU A 22 8.20 0.89 -0.39
C LEU A 22 9.34 1.92 -0.39
N THR A 23 10.15 2.01 0.67
CA THR A 23 11.29 2.94 0.72
C THR A 23 12.46 2.45 -0.14
N GLY A 24 12.54 1.15 -0.44
CA GLY A 24 13.65 0.57 -1.19
C GLY A 24 15.01 0.87 -0.55
N SER A 25 15.04 1.12 0.77
CA SER A 25 16.24 1.55 1.49
C SER A 25 17.31 0.44 1.56
N GLU A 26 16.89 -0.82 1.37
CA GLU A 26 17.76 -1.98 1.28
C GLU A 26 17.32 -2.90 0.14
N PRO A 27 18.23 -3.69 -0.46
CA PRO A 27 17.85 -4.74 -1.40
C PRO A 27 16.83 -5.67 -0.74
N LEU A 28 15.74 -5.99 -1.45
CA LEU A 28 14.72 -6.89 -0.94
C LEU A 28 15.35 -8.25 -0.63
N THR A 29 15.49 -8.56 0.66
CA THR A 29 16.00 -9.86 1.08
C THR A 29 14.89 -10.91 1.01
N TYR A 30 15.28 -12.17 0.79
CA TYR A 30 14.33 -13.29 0.88
C TYR A 30 13.68 -13.35 2.28
N ALA A 31 14.40 -12.97 3.33
CA ALA A 31 13.87 -12.92 4.69
C ALA A 31 12.72 -11.92 4.82
N THR A 32 12.90 -10.67 4.37
CA THR A 32 11.84 -9.64 4.37
C THR A 32 10.63 -10.11 3.55
N TYR A 33 10.86 -10.62 2.34
CA TYR A 33 9.78 -11.13 1.48
C TYR A 33 9.01 -12.28 2.13
N SER A 34 9.73 -13.29 2.64
CA SER A 34 9.14 -14.49 3.25
C SER A 34 8.39 -14.16 4.53
N THR A 35 8.88 -13.22 5.34
CA THR A 35 8.21 -12.76 6.56
C THR A 35 6.86 -12.11 6.23
N VAL A 36 6.82 -11.14 5.31
CA VAL A 36 5.55 -10.49 4.94
C VAL A 36 4.57 -11.48 4.35
N TYR A 37 5.03 -12.32 3.42
CA TYR A 37 4.20 -13.33 2.79
C TYR A 37 3.65 -14.32 3.82
N SER A 38 4.53 -14.91 4.64
CA SER A 38 4.17 -15.96 5.58
C SER A 38 3.33 -15.42 6.73
N THR A 39 3.66 -14.25 7.28
CA THR A 39 2.88 -13.63 8.35
C THR A 39 1.50 -13.20 7.85
N GLY A 40 1.42 -12.53 6.70
CA GLY A 40 0.15 -12.14 6.10
C GLY A 40 -0.72 -13.35 5.76
N LEU A 41 -0.13 -14.38 5.14
CA LEU A 41 -0.81 -15.62 4.83
C LEU A 41 -1.27 -16.35 6.10
N ASN A 42 -0.39 -16.54 7.09
CA ASN A 42 -0.73 -17.19 8.35
C ASN A 42 -1.83 -16.45 9.10
N PHE A 43 -1.78 -15.11 9.13
CA PHE A 43 -2.82 -14.31 9.76
C PHE A 43 -4.17 -14.47 9.07
N ILE A 44 -4.19 -14.50 7.73
CA ILE A 44 -5.39 -14.78 6.95
C ILE A 44 -5.87 -16.23 7.17
N LEU A 45 -4.96 -17.21 7.21
CA LEU A 45 -5.28 -18.63 7.34
C LEU A 45 -5.71 -19.03 8.76
N LYS A 46 -5.20 -18.39 9.82
CA LYS A 46 -5.61 -18.60 11.23
C LYS A 46 -7.11 -18.37 11.45
N GLY A 47 -7.76 -17.56 10.62
CA GLY A 47 -9.21 -17.36 10.62
C GLY A 47 -10.05 -18.53 10.08
N LYS A 48 -9.43 -19.58 9.49
CA LYS A 48 -10.13 -20.71 8.84
C LYS A 48 -10.67 -21.78 9.81
N GLY A 49 -11.19 -21.39 10.97
CA GLY A 49 -11.97 -22.31 11.80
C GLY A 49 -13.37 -22.52 11.22
N LYS A 50 -13.61 -23.59 10.42
CA LYS A 50 -14.90 -24.08 9.85
C LYS A 50 -15.88 -23.06 9.20
N ARG A 51 -15.61 -21.76 9.24
CA ARG A 51 -16.46 -20.69 8.72
C ARG A 51 -15.96 -20.24 7.35
N LYS A 52 -16.93 -19.91 6.50
CA LYS A 52 -16.72 -19.38 5.15
C LYS A 52 -15.85 -18.11 5.23
N ILE A 53 -15.08 -17.84 4.17
CA ILE A 53 -14.12 -16.73 4.07
C ILE A 53 -14.79 -15.34 4.24
N ASP A 54 -16.11 -15.26 4.08
CA ASP A 54 -16.97 -14.08 4.30
C ASP A 54 -16.92 -13.53 5.74
N ASN A 55 -16.60 -14.37 6.72
CA ASN A 55 -16.54 -14.02 8.15
C ASN A 55 -15.10 -14.04 8.70
N ASN A 56 -14.10 -13.87 7.84
CA ASN A 56 -12.72 -13.74 8.28
C ASN A 56 -12.45 -12.30 8.71
N ASP A 57 -12.72 -12.00 9.99
CA ASP A 57 -12.48 -10.70 10.63
C ASP A 57 -11.05 -10.20 10.36
N ASN A 58 -10.08 -11.10 10.21
CA ASN A 58 -8.68 -10.78 9.90
C ASN A 58 -8.51 -10.19 8.49
N CYS A 59 -9.16 -10.75 7.47
CA CYS A 59 -9.11 -10.18 6.11
C CYS A 59 -9.78 -8.80 6.05
N LYS A 60 -10.94 -8.68 6.70
CA LYS A 60 -11.66 -7.40 6.78
C LYS A 60 -10.83 -6.34 7.49
N TYR A 61 -10.18 -6.72 8.60
CA TYR A 61 -9.29 -5.84 9.34
C TYR A 61 -8.10 -5.40 8.48
N LEU A 62 -7.35 -6.32 7.88
CA LEU A 62 -6.21 -5.98 7.03
C LEU A 62 -6.61 -5.06 5.88
N TYR A 63 -7.69 -5.38 5.16
CA TYR A 63 -8.15 -4.55 4.06
C TYR A 63 -8.51 -3.13 4.52
N ALA A 64 -9.13 -2.99 5.70
CA ALA A 64 -9.46 -1.69 6.27
C ALA A 64 -8.22 -0.85 6.68
N GLN A 65 -7.06 -1.49 6.91
CA GLN A 65 -5.81 -0.78 7.21
C GLN A 65 -5.07 -0.30 5.96
N VAL A 66 -5.30 -0.93 4.79
CA VAL A 66 -4.56 -0.64 3.55
C VAL A 66 -4.76 0.80 3.08
N GLU A 67 -6.00 1.30 3.10
CA GLU A 67 -6.31 2.64 2.60
C GLU A 67 -5.74 3.76 3.49
N PRO A 68 -5.96 3.78 4.82
CA PRO A 68 -5.31 4.75 5.71
C PRO A 68 -3.78 4.70 5.62
N PHE A 69 -3.21 3.50 5.50
CA PHE A 69 -1.77 3.32 5.37
C PHE A 69 -1.20 3.99 4.12
N PHE A 70 -1.79 3.73 2.95
CA PHE A 70 -1.30 4.36 1.72
C PHE A 70 -1.55 5.85 1.69
N ALA A 71 -2.65 6.33 2.30
CA ALA A 71 -2.91 7.75 2.46
C ALA A 71 -1.83 8.44 3.33
N GLU A 72 -1.50 7.85 4.49
CA GLU A 72 -0.42 8.32 5.38
C GLU A 72 0.93 8.32 4.67
N TYR A 73 1.29 7.20 4.01
CA TYR A 73 2.55 7.04 3.32
C TYR A 73 2.72 8.05 2.18
N THR A 74 1.72 8.16 1.29
CA THR A 74 1.77 9.12 0.16
C THR A 74 1.71 10.57 0.64
N GLY A 75 1.00 10.86 1.73
CA GLY A 75 1.02 12.16 2.38
C GLY A 75 2.42 12.54 2.87
N SER A 76 3.17 11.59 3.44
CA SER A 76 4.56 11.82 3.88
C SER A 76 5.52 12.11 2.72
N ILE A 77 5.32 11.46 1.56
CA ILE A 77 6.05 11.77 0.32
C ILE A 77 5.76 13.19 -0.12
N CYS A 78 4.48 13.57 -0.21
CA CYS A 78 4.13 14.95 -0.60
C CYS A 78 4.70 15.99 0.37
N ALA A 79 4.70 15.72 1.68
CA ALA A 79 5.25 16.62 2.69
C ALA A 79 6.78 16.76 2.61
N ALA A 80 7.47 15.73 2.11
CA ALA A 80 8.92 15.74 1.90
C ALA A 80 9.34 16.37 0.57
N ALA A 81 8.40 16.77 -0.28
CA ALA A 81 8.71 17.37 -1.57
C ALA A 81 9.53 18.66 -1.42
N PRO A 82 10.55 18.88 -2.26
CA PRO A 82 11.38 20.08 -2.19
C PRO A 82 10.54 21.35 -2.39
N SER A 83 10.89 22.43 -1.69
CA SER A 83 10.29 23.74 -1.90
C SER A 83 10.74 24.41 -3.20
N ASN A 84 11.90 24.01 -3.73
CA ASN A 84 12.40 24.48 -5.02
C ASN A 84 11.79 23.69 -6.17
N ASP A 85 11.03 24.38 -7.03
CA ASP A 85 10.37 23.78 -8.20
C ASP A 85 11.36 23.21 -9.22
N SER A 86 12.59 23.71 -9.30
CA SER A 86 13.60 23.15 -10.23
C SER A 86 14.06 21.74 -9.88
N ALA A 87 13.95 21.34 -8.61
CA ALA A 87 14.31 20.01 -8.12
C ALA A 87 13.09 19.06 -8.07
N LEU A 88 11.88 19.60 -8.25
CA LEU A 88 10.63 18.88 -8.06
C LEU A 88 10.41 17.76 -9.09
N PRO A 89 10.69 17.93 -10.40
CA PRO A 89 10.53 16.84 -11.37
C PRO A 89 11.41 15.63 -11.04
N ALA A 90 12.70 15.87 -10.75
CA ALA A 90 13.62 14.80 -10.40
C ALA A 90 13.22 14.07 -9.11
N TYR A 91 12.72 14.80 -8.11
CA TYR A 91 12.17 14.21 -6.89
C TYR A 91 10.94 13.34 -7.20
N TYR A 92 9.99 13.87 -7.98
CA TYR A 92 8.75 13.16 -8.33
C TYR A 92 9.04 11.85 -9.07
N ASP A 93 9.92 11.88 -10.08
CA ASP A 93 10.27 10.69 -10.86
C ASP A 93 10.87 9.58 -9.99
N VAL A 94 11.82 9.94 -9.11
CA VAL A 94 12.47 8.98 -8.20
C VAL A 94 11.46 8.36 -7.24
N GLU A 95 10.61 9.17 -6.61
CA GLU A 95 9.63 8.67 -5.65
C GLU A 95 8.51 7.87 -6.36
N TRP A 96 8.14 8.24 -7.58
CA TRP A 96 7.17 7.48 -8.37
C TRP A 96 7.69 6.10 -8.75
N ASP A 97 8.92 6.01 -9.27
CA ASP A 97 9.53 4.74 -9.65
C ASP A 97 9.67 3.82 -8.45
N ARG A 98 10.14 4.36 -7.32
CA ARG A 98 10.24 3.66 -6.05
C ARG A 98 8.86 3.18 -5.56
N PHE A 99 7.88 4.07 -5.51
CA PHE A 99 6.54 3.76 -5.02
C PHE A 99 5.81 2.73 -5.88
N SER A 100 5.85 2.89 -7.20
CA SER A 100 5.17 2.01 -8.16
C SER A 100 5.80 0.61 -8.19
N GLY A 101 7.13 0.53 -8.10
CA GLY A 101 7.88 -0.71 -7.95
C GLY A 101 7.57 -1.42 -6.63
N GLY A 102 7.68 -0.71 -5.51
CA GLY A 102 7.40 -1.25 -4.18
C GLY A 102 5.93 -1.70 -4.04
N THR A 103 4.99 -0.91 -4.53
CA THR A 103 3.55 -1.26 -4.55
C THR A 103 3.30 -2.55 -5.32
N SER A 104 4.03 -2.78 -6.42
CA SER A 104 3.91 -4.01 -7.19
C SER A 104 4.36 -5.25 -6.42
N ILE A 105 5.36 -5.11 -5.54
CA ILE A 105 5.81 -6.18 -4.64
C ILE A 105 4.77 -6.40 -3.53
N VAL A 106 4.30 -5.32 -2.89
CA VAL A 106 3.29 -5.38 -1.81
C VAL A 106 1.99 -6.02 -2.31
N ASP A 107 1.53 -5.65 -3.50
CA ASP A 107 0.33 -6.24 -4.12
C ASP A 107 0.48 -7.75 -4.36
N ARG A 108 1.69 -8.23 -4.71
CA ARG A 108 1.98 -9.67 -4.82
C ARG A 108 2.00 -10.36 -3.46
N LEU A 109 2.60 -9.72 -2.45
CA LEU A 109 2.67 -10.27 -1.09
C LEU A 109 1.27 -10.39 -0.46
N LEU A 110 0.40 -9.44 -0.77
CA LEU A 110 -0.98 -9.40 -0.27
C LEU A 110 -2.00 -9.91 -1.31
N ASP A 111 -1.55 -10.60 -2.36
CA ASP A 111 -2.40 -11.13 -3.42
C ASP A 111 -3.46 -12.12 -2.90
N TYR A 112 -3.18 -12.77 -1.77
CA TYR A 112 -4.17 -13.61 -1.09
C TYR A 112 -5.41 -12.80 -0.66
N LEU A 113 -5.24 -11.55 -0.21
CA LEU A 113 -6.34 -10.65 0.13
C LEU A 113 -7.13 -10.25 -1.13
N ASN A 114 -6.42 -9.94 -2.23
CA ASN A 114 -7.06 -9.66 -3.52
C ASN A 114 -7.91 -10.86 -4.00
N LYS A 115 -7.33 -12.08 -4.00
CA LYS A 115 -7.96 -13.30 -4.52
C LYS A 115 -9.12 -13.79 -3.66
N HIS A 116 -8.97 -13.79 -2.34
CA HIS A 116 -9.92 -14.46 -1.46
C HIS A 116 -10.91 -13.52 -0.76
N TYR A 117 -10.52 -12.26 -0.53
CA TYR A 117 -11.41 -11.27 0.08
C TYR A 117 -12.06 -10.37 -0.97
N VAL A 118 -11.26 -9.64 -1.76
CA VAL A 118 -11.77 -8.65 -2.73
C VAL A 118 -12.60 -9.31 -3.83
N SER A 119 -12.06 -10.34 -4.51
CA SER A 119 -12.77 -11.04 -5.59
C SER A 119 -14.09 -11.66 -5.11
N ARG A 120 -14.08 -12.28 -3.93
CA ARG A 120 -15.26 -12.89 -3.32
C ARG A 120 -16.34 -11.85 -3.04
N LEU A 121 -16.00 -10.76 -2.36
CA LEU A 121 -16.97 -9.73 -2.02
C LEU A 121 -17.55 -9.03 -3.27
N ARG A 122 -16.76 -8.88 -4.32
CA ARG A 122 -17.27 -8.43 -5.63
C ARG A 122 -18.25 -9.43 -6.24
N ALA A 123 -17.98 -10.73 -6.16
CA ALA A 123 -18.91 -11.78 -6.62
C ALA A 123 -20.22 -11.78 -5.81
N GLU A 124 -20.19 -11.37 -4.55
CA GLU A 124 -21.36 -11.16 -3.69
C GLU A 124 -22.08 -9.80 -3.95
N GLY A 125 -21.61 -9.01 -4.92
CA GLY A 125 -22.25 -7.76 -5.34
C GLY A 125 -21.80 -6.50 -4.61
N LYS A 126 -20.76 -6.56 -3.77
CA LYS A 126 -20.20 -5.35 -3.14
C LYS A 126 -19.45 -4.50 -4.17
N THR A 127 -19.87 -3.24 -4.28
CA THR A 127 -19.23 -2.22 -5.12
C THR A 127 -18.17 -1.44 -4.34
N GLY A 128 -17.27 -0.75 -5.05
CA GLY A 128 -16.26 0.11 -4.44
C GLY A 128 -15.00 -0.59 -3.91
N LEU A 129 -14.97 -1.93 -3.90
CA LEU A 129 -13.76 -2.67 -3.55
C LEU A 129 -12.74 -2.58 -4.67
N GLN A 130 -11.51 -2.25 -4.31
CA GLN A 130 -10.37 -2.10 -5.20
C GLN A 130 -9.29 -3.12 -4.83
N THR A 131 -8.46 -3.49 -5.80
CA THR A 131 -7.25 -4.26 -5.48
C THR A 131 -6.29 -3.37 -4.70
N ILE A 132 -5.37 -3.98 -3.97
CA ILE A 132 -4.39 -3.25 -3.15
C ILE A 132 -3.58 -2.28 -4.01
N ARG A 133 -3.10 -2.71 -5.19
CA ARG A 133 -2.44 -1.83 -6.16
C ARG A 133 -3.29 -0.61 -6.52
N ASN A 134 -4.59 -0.78 -6.74
CA ASN A 134 -5.46 0.33 -7.13
C ASN A 134 -5.70 1.31 -5.97
N VAL A 135 -5.82 0.82 -4.74
CA VAL A 135 -5.88 1.68 -3.53
C VAL A 135 -4.61 2.52 -3.40
N ALA A 136 -3.44 1.91 -3.59
CA ALA A 136 -2.16 2.59 -3.56
C ALA A 136 -2.05 3.68 -4.65
N PHE A 137 -2.40 3.36 -5.89
CA PHE A 137 -2.34 4.32 -7.00
C PHE A 137 -3.35 5.46 -6.86
N ASN A 138 -4.54 5.20 -6.34
CA ASN A 138 -5.49 6.28 -6.04
C ASN A 138 -4.98 7.20 -4.93
N SER A 139 -4.31 6.63 -3.92
CA SER A 139 -3.66 7.42 -2.86
C SER A 139 -2.55 8.30 -3.43
N TRP A 140 -1.68 7.76 -4.30
CA TRP A 140 -0.66 8.55 -4.99
C TRP A 140 -1.25 9.68 -5.81
N LYS A 141 -2.25 9.37 -6.64
CA LYS A 141 -2.92 10.37 -7.46
C LYS A 141 -3.43 11.53 -6.61
N THR A 142 -4.20 11.21 -5.58
CA THR A 142 -4.90 12.20 -4.75
C THR A 142 -3.93 13.02 -3.89
N ASN A 143 -2.93 12.37 -3.28
CA ASN A 143 -2.10 13.00 -2.26
C ASN A 143 -0.78 13.57 -2.80
N VAL A 144 -0.27 13.04 -3.92
CA VAL A 144 1.02 13.44 -4.49
C VAL A 144 0.82 14.13 -5.83
N PHE A 145 0.20 13.46 -6.80
CA PHE A 145 0.07 14.03 -8.15
C PHE A 145 -0.80 15.29 -8.15
N ASP A 146 -2.03 15.23 -7.64
CA ASP A 146 -2.95 16.37 -7.64
C ASP A 146 -2.37 17.57 -6.83
N ALA A 147 -1.58 17.29 -5.79
CA ALA A 147 -0.93 18.31 -4.96
C ALA A 147 0.29 18.95 -5.63
N LEU A 148 1.09 18.18 -6.37
CA LEU A 148 2.35 18.65 -6.97
C LEU A 148 2.21 19.06 -8.44
N SER A 149 1.18 18.59 -9.16
CA SER A 149 0.95 18.89 -10.59
C SER A 149 0.99 20.38 -10.91
N PRO A 150 0.34 21.28 -10.14
CA PRO A 150 0.39 22.72 -10.42
C PRO A 150 1.81 23.30 -10.37
N ARG A 151 2.70 22.72 -9.57
CA ARG A 151 4.09 23.16 -9.43
C ARG A 151 4.99 22.56 -10.51
N LEU A 152 4.74 21.30 -10.87
CA LEU A 152 5.46 20.61 -11.94
C LEU A 152 5.28 21.32 -13.29
N GLU A 153 4.07 21.81 -13.58
CA GLU A 153 3.76 22.54 -14.81
C GLU A 153 4.50 23.90 -14.93
N ASN A 154 4.75 24.57 -13.80
CA ASN A 154 5.47 25.86 -13.79
C ASN A 154 6.94 25.73 -14.19
N THR A 155 7.53 24.54 -14.04
CA THR A 155 8.92 24.26 -14.43
C THR A 155 9.12 24.33 -15.95
N ASP A 156 8.09 24.02 -16.74
CA ASP A 156 8.15 24.05 -18.21
C ASP A 156 7.89 25.45 -18.80
N ALA A 157 7.25 26.34 -18.04
CA ALA A 157 6.94 27.71 -18.47
C ALA A 157 8.16 28.65 -18.50
N GLY A 158 9.32 28.19 -18.00
CA GLY A 158 10.59 28.93 -17.97
C GLY A 158 11.55 28.63 -19.13
N LYS A 159 11.10 27.96 -20.21
CA LYS A 159 11.95 27.73 -21.39
C LYS A 159 12.05 29.02 -22.22
N PRO A 160 13.28 29.49 -22.56
CA PRO A 160 13.50 30.72 -23.32
C PRO A 160 12.95 30.67 -24.74
#